data_AF-A0A9X2K045-F1
#
_entry.id   AF-A0A9X2K045-F1
#
_cell.length_a   1.000
_cell.length_b   1.000
_cell.length_c   1.000
_cell.angle_alpha   90.00
_cell.angle_beta   90.00
_cell.angle_gamma   90.00
#
_symmetry.space_group_name_H-M   'P 1'
#
loop_
_entity.id
_entity.type
_entity.pdbx_description
1 polymer ?
#
loop_
_entity_poly.entity_id
_entity_poly.type
_entity_poly.pdbx_seq_one_letter_code
_entity_poly.pdbx_strand_id
1 'polypeptide(L)'
;MAAGTAAVLAWAPGPAAAVGQATVAGTMALVTFVFFQAFNLLTVRHPTRSLFHRESLHHPNPLVATLAVVVLLGIIVEVDALHGFFTTIDLSLGQWLACVAVGSAILWAGELVQALLRARDRRRGGHGA
;
A
#
# COMPACT_ATOMS: atom_id res chain seq x y z
N MET A 1 -8.65 -1.23 0.22
CA MET A 1 -7.88 -0.45 1.22
C MET A 1 -8.54 -0.58 2.58
N ALA A 2 -9.71 0.01 2.82
CA ALA A 2 -10.40 -0.04 4.13
C ALA A 2 -10.56 -1.47 4.70
N ALA A 3 -11.04 -2.43 3.90
CA ALA A 3 -11.19 -3.82 4.35
C ALA A 3 -9.85 -4.48 4.76
N GLY A 4 -8.77 -4.23 4.02
CA GLY A 4 -7.45 -4.78 4.34
C GLY A 4 -6.85 -4.16 5.60
N THR A 5 -7.00 -2.85 5.78
CA THR A 5 -6.59 -2.16 7.00
C THR A 5 -7.40 -2.62 8.22
N ALA A 6 -8.72 -2.79 8.07
CA ALA A 6 -9.59 -3.31 9.12
C ALA A 6 -9.25 -4.76 9.48
N ALA A 7 -8.92 -5.60 8.49
CA ALA A 7 -8.49 -6.98 8.73
C ALA A 7 -7.18 -7.04 9.54
N VAL A 8 -6.20 -6.18 9.22
CA VAL A 8 -4.96 -6.05 10.00
C VAL A 8 -5.25 -5.59 11.42
N LEU A 9 -6.12 -4.60 11.60
CA LEU A 9 -6.49 -4.11 12.93
C LEU A 9 -7.20 -5.17 13.77
N ALA A 10 -8.00 -6.04 13.14
CA ALA A 10 -8.70 -7.13 13.81
C ALA A 10 -7.79 -8.32 14.17
N TRP A 11 -6.71 -8.57 13.41
CA TRP A 11 -5.83 -9.72 13.59
C TRP A 11 -4.48 -9.39 14.24
N ALA A 12 -4.13 -8.12 14.35
CA ALA A 12 -2.87 -7.70 14.95
C ALA A 12 -2.76 -8.19 16.41
N PRO A 13 -1.60 -8.72 16.81
CA PRO A 13 -1.40 -9.23 18.15
C PRO A 13 -1.37 -8.07 19.17
N GLY A 14 -1.94 -8.29 20.35
CA GLY A 14 -1.92 -7.34 21.46
C GLY A 14 -3.29 -6.74 21.80
N PRO A 15 -3.33 -5.78 22.73
CA PRO A 15 -4.56 -5.11 23.12
C PRO A 15 -5.17 -4.34 21.95
N ALA A 16 -6.50 -4.27 21.93
CA ALA A 16 -7.23 -3.50 20.92
C ALA A 16 -6.75 -2.05 20.89
N ALA A 17 -6.72 -1.46 19.69
CA ALA A 17 -6.30 -0.08 19.52
C ALA A 17 -7.21 0.86 20.34
N ALA A 18 -6.60 1.61 21.27
CA ALA A 18 -7.28 2.59 22.10
C ALA A 18 -6.86 4.01 21.70
N VAL A 19 -7.78 4.96 21.82
CA VAL A 19 -7.53 6.36 21.45
C VAL A 19 -6.50 6.96 22.42
N GLY A 20 -5.44 7.55 21.87
CA GLY A 20 -4.35 8.16 22.67
C GLY A 20 -3.35 7.17 23.24
N GLN A 21 -3.42 5.89 22.89
CA GLN A 21 -2.42 4.88 23.27
C GLN A 21 -1.78 4.24 22.05
N ALA A 22 -0.45 4.13 22.09
CA ALA A 22 0.30 3.47 21.05
C ALA A 22 0.10 1.95 21.20
N THR A 23 -0.43 1.32 20.16
CA THR A 23 -0.71 -0.12 20.15
C THR A 23 -0.17 -0.74 18.87
N VAL A 24 0.26 -2.00 18.97
CA VAL A 24 0.71 -2.80 17.81
C VAL A 24 -0.34 -2.75 16.70
N ALA A 25 -1.61 -2.96 17.05
CA ALA A 25 -2.72 -2.95 16.11
C ALA A 25 -2.90 -1.60 15.41
N GLY A 26 -2.81 -0.49 16.16
CA GLY A 26 -2.88 0.86 15.61
C GLY A 26 -1.74 1.15 14.65
N THR A 27 -0.50 0.83 15.03
CA THR A 27 0.67 1.07 14.18
C THR A 27 0.68 0.18 12.94
N MET A 28 0.35 -1.12 13.06
CA MET A 28 0.21 -2.03 11.92
C MET A 28 -0.87 -1.56 10.94
N ALA A 29 -2.00 -1.05 11.44
CA ALA A 29 -3.07 -0.52 10.59
C ALA A 29 -2.63 0.74 9.84
N LEU A 30 -1.95 1.67 10.52
CA LEU A 30 -1.37 2.87 9.90
C LEU A 30 -0.36 2.49 8.80
N VAL A 31 0.60 1.63 9.12
CA VAL A 31 1.64 1.17 8.18
C VAL A 31 1.01 0.49 6.96
N THR A 32 0.05 -0.40 7.16
CA THR A 32 -0.68 -1.08 6.08
C THR A 32 -1.44 -0.09 5.21
N PHE A 33 -2.11 0.89 5.81
CA PHE A 33 -2.80 1.94 5.08
C PHE A 33 -1.83 2.76 4.22
N VAL A 34 -0.69 3.18 4.78
CA VAL A 34 0.32 3.93 4.02
C VAL A 34 0.89 3.10 2.87
N PHE A 35 1.13 1.79 3.07
CA PHE A 35 1.51 0.89 1.98
C PHE A 35 0.44 0.80 0.89
N PHE A 36 -0.84 0.70 1.26
CA PHE A 36 -1.92 0.75 0.27
C PHE A 36 -1.87 2.03 -0.55
N GLN A 37 -1.67 3.19 0.07
CA GLN A 37 -1.60 4.47 -0.65
C GLN A 37 -0.35 4.53 -1.55
N ALA A 38 0.81 4.10 -1.05
CA ALA A 38 2.07 4.11 -1.76
C ALA A 38 2.07 3.18 -2.98
N PHE A 39 1.44 2.01 -2.87
CA PHE A 39 1.25 1.08 -3.98
C PHE A 39 0.13 1.50 -4.93
N ASN A 40 -0.96 2.05 -4.41
CA ASN A 40 -2.04 2.59 -5.24
C ASN A 40 -1.55 3.76 -6.10
N LEU A 41 -0.61 4.58 -5.62
CA LEU A 41 0.04 5.64 -6.41
C LEU A 41 0.72 5.09 -7.67
N LEU A 42 1.35 3.91 -7.58
CA LEU A 42 1.95 3.23 -8.72
C LEU A 42 0.87 2.82 -9.73
N THR A 43 -0.22 2.21 -9.26
CA THR A 43 -1.31 1.74 -10.11
C THR A 43 -2.10 2.87 -10.78
N VAL A 44 -2.38 3.97 -10.08
CA VAL A 44 -3.26 5.06 -10.56
C VAL A 44 -2.56 5.96 -11.58
N ARG A 45 -1.24 6.18 -11.46
CA ARG A 45 -0.50 7.06 -12.38
C ARG A 45 -0.23 6.45 -13.76
N HIS A 46 -0.42 5.14 -13.93
CA HIS A 46 -0.30 4.48 -15.24
C HIS A 46 -1.65 3.86 -15.68
N PRO A 47 -2.68 4.66 -16.02
CA PRO A 47 -3.98 4.14 -16.44
C PRO A 47 -3.96 3.40 -17.80
N THR A 48 -2.91 3.55 -18.61
CA THR A 48 -2.82 2.99 -19.98
C THR A 48 -1.60 2.09 -20.24
N ARG A 49 -0.67 1.93 -19.31
CA ARG A 49 0.54 1.09 -19.49
C ARG A 49 0.76 0.19 -18.27
N SER A 50 0.99 -1.10 -18.51
CA SER A 50 1.25 -2.10 -17.46
C SER A 50 2.47 -1.72 -16.63
N LEU A 51 2.39 -1.90 -15.32
CA LEU A 51 3.46 -1.65 -14.35
C LEU A 51 4.74 -2.47 -14.64
N PHE A 52 4.61 -3.58 -15.38
CA PHE A 52 5.70 -4.47 -15.77
C PHE A 52 6.34 -4.12 -17.12
N HIS A 53 5.92 -3.03 -17.78
CA HIS A 53 6.57 -2.62 -19.02
C HIS A 53 7.83 -1.80 -18.72
N ARG A 54 8.96 -2.18 -19.33
CA ARG A 54 10.30 -1.59 -19.10
C ARG A 54 10.36 -0.06 -19.21
N GLU A 55 9.45 0.58 -19.93
CA GLU A 55 9.38 2.05 -20.05
C GLU A 55 8.91 2.77 -18.78
N SER A 56 8.19 2.10 -17.87
CA SER A 56 7.78 2.69 -16.58
C SER A 56 8.99 2.96 -15.66
N LEU A 57 10.08 2.19 -15.84
CA LEU A 57 11.33 2.36 -15.10
C LEU A 57 12.16 3.56 -15.61
N HIS A 58 11.86 4.09 -16.81
CA HIS A 58 12.56 5.24 -17.37
C HIS A 58 12.05 6.59 -16.86
N HIS A 59 10.84 6.64 -16.28
CA HIS A 59 10.27 7.85 -15.67
C HIS A 59 10.16 7.64 -14.15
N PRO A 60 11.20 7.98 -13.36
CA PRO A 60 11.33 7.55 -11.97
C PRO A 60 10.37 8.22 -10.98
N ASN A 61 9.63 9.26 -11.38
CA ASN A 61 8.82 10.08 -10.45
C ASN A 61 7.87 9.30 -9.51
N PRO A 62 7.05 8.33 -9.97
CA PRO A 62 6.18 7.58 -9.09
C PRO A 62 6.93 6.58 -8.20
N LEU A 63 8.01 5.97 -8.69
CA LEU A 63 8.85 5.07 -7.89
C LEU A 63 9.60 5.82 -6.80
N VAL A 64 10.14 6.99 -7.12
CA VAL A 64 10.81 7.87 -6.16
C VAL A 64 9.82 8.37 -5.11
N ALA A 65 8.61 8.75 -5.50
CA ALA A 65 7.57 9.16 -4.55
C ALA A 65 7.17 8.00 -3.61
N THR A 66 6.96 6.79 -4.15
CA THR A 66 6.67 5.60 -3.35
C THR A 66 7.82 5.27 -2.40
N LEU A 67 9.07 5.31 -2.88
CA LEU A 67 10.26 5.09 -2.05
C LEU A 67 10.36 6.14 -0.94
N ALA A 68 10.15 7.42 -1.26
CA ALA A 68 10.18 8.50 -0.28
C ALA A 68 9.11 8.31 0.80
N VAL A 69 7.89 7.87 0.42
CA VAL A 69 6.82 7.55 1.39
C VAL A 69 7.21 6.38 2.28
N VAL A 70 7.81 5.31 1.74
CA VAL A 70 8.25 4.15 2.54
C VAL A 70 9.38 4.53 3.50
N VAL A 71 10.36 5.32 3.05
CA VAL A 71 11.46 5.81 3.90
C VAL A 71 10.93 6.69 5.01
N LEU A 72 10.04 7.64 4.67
CA LEU A 72 9.44 8.53 5.67
C LEU A 72 8.59 7.74 6.67
N LEU A 73 7.87 6.71 6.22
CA LEU A 73 7.13 5.81 7.09
C LEU A 73 8.05 5.06 8.06
N GLY A 74 9.18 4.54 7.57
CA GLY A 74 10.19 3.91 8.43
C GLY A 74 10.73 4.88 9.47
N ILE A 75 11.01 6.12 9.10
CA ILE A 75 11.44 7.16 10.05
C ILE A 75 10.35 7.44 11.10
N ILE A 76 9.08 7.53 10.72
CA ILE A 76 7.98 7.79 11.67
C ILE A 76 7.79 6.64 12.66
N VAL A 77 8.04 5.40 12.22
CA VAL A 77 7.82 4.20 13.04
C VAL A 77 9.01 3.88 13.93
N GLU A 78 10.24 4.10 13.47
CA GLU A 78 11.46 3.66 14.18
C GLU A 78 12.15 4.80 14.98
N VAL A 79 11.63 6.03 14.92
CA VAL A 79 12.19 7.16 15.68
C VAL A 79 11.39 7.41 16.95
N ASP A 80 11.98 7.07 18.09
CA ASP A 80 11.40 7.24 19.44
C ASP A 80 10.87 8.66 19.71
N ALA A 81 11.55 9.69 19.20
CA ALA A 81 11.12 11.08 19.34
C ALA A 81 9.77 11.37 18.66
N LEU A 82 9.37 10.56 17.67
CA LEU A 82 8.10 10.66 16.96
C LEU A 82 7.02 9.75 17.55
N HIS A 83 7.37 8.72 18.34
CA HIS A 83 6.40 7.84 19.00
C HIS A 83 5.46 8.63 19.91
N GLY A 84 5.97 9.64 20.63
CA GLY A 84 5.15 10.51 21.48
C GLY A 84 4.18 11.41 20.72
N PHE A 85 4.47 11.74 19.46
CA PHE A 85 3.64 12.63 18.63
C PHE A 85 2.65 11.86 17.75
N PHE A 86 3.08 10.72 17.20
CA PHE A 86 2.28 9.87 16.33
C PHE A 86 1.64 8.67 17.04
N THR A 87 1.92 8.50 18.33
CA THR A 87 1.40 7.39 19.16
C THR A 87 1.67 6.03 18.50
N THR A 88 2.91 5.83 18.03
CA THR A 88 3.39 4.61 17.36
C THR A 88 4.31 3.81 18.28
N ILE A 89 4.44 2.51 18.02
CA ILE A 89 5.42 1.65 18.67
C ILE A 89 6.26 0.92 17.63
N ASP A 90 7.43 0.44 18.05
CA ASP A 90 8.30 -0.36 17.20
C ASP A 90 7.62 -1.64 16.74
N LEU A 91 7.77 -1.93 15.44
CA LEU A 91 7.27 -3.16 14.85
C LEU A 91 8.41 -4.16 14.67
N SER A 92 8.14 -5.41 15.01
CA SER A 92 9.01 -6.51 14.61
C SER A 92 9.05 -6.64 13.08
N LEU A 93 10.17 -7.17 12.57
CA LEU A 93 10.34 -7.45 11.14
C LEU A 93 9.18 -8.31 10.57
N GLY A 94 8.66 -9.25 11.35
CA GLY A 94 7.53 -10.09 10.94
C GLY A 94 6.22 -9.31 10.73
N GLN A 95 5.96 -8.30 11.56
CA GLN A 95 4.77 -7.45 11.40
C GLN A 95 4.92 -6.49 10.22
N TRP A 96 6.13 -5.95 10.00
CA TRP A 96 6.45 -5.19 8.78
C TRP A 96 6.17 -6.01 7.52
N LEU A 97 6.64 -7.25 7.47
CA LEU A 97 6.39 -8.16 6.35
C LEU A 97 4.89 -8.42 6.14
N ALA A 98 4.13 -8.62 7.22
CA ALA A 98 2.68 -8.78 7.13
C ALA A 98 1.99 -7.54 6.54
N CYS A 99 2.36 -6.34 6.99
CA CYS A 99 1.83 -5.08 6.46
C CYS A 99 2.16 -4.89 4.98
N VAL A 100 3.40 -5.19 4.56
CA VAL A 100 3.82 -5.16 3.14
C VAL A 100 3.00 -6.16 2.32
N ALA A 101 2.85 -7.40 2.82
CA ALA A 101 2.09 -8.44 2.14
C ALA A 101 0.63 -8.02 1.91
N VAL A 102 -0.04 -7.52 2.94
CA VAL A 102 -1.42 -7.04 2.84
C VAL A 102 -1.51 -5.81 1.92
N GLY A 103 -0.59 -4.86 2.06
CA GLY A 103 -0.52 -3.68 1.21
C GLY A 103 -0.39 -4.05 -0.28
N SER A 104 0.46 -5.05 -0.59
CA SER A 104 0.75 -5.48 -1.95
C SER A 104 -0.48 -6.00 -2.71
N ALA A 105 -1.53 -6.43 -1.99
CA ALA A 105 -2.78 -6.90 -2.59
C ALA A 105 -3.42 -5.87 -3.54
N ILE A 106 -3.19 -4.57 -3.32
CA ILE A 106 -3.75 -3.54 -4.20
C ILE A 106 -3.07 -3.47 -5.57
N LEU A 107 -1.81 -3.87 -5.67
CA LEU A 107 -1.12 -3.98 -6.97
C LEU A 107 -1.79 -5.07 -7.83
N TRP A 108 -2.08 -6.22 -7.22
CA TRP A 108 -2.80 -7.32 -7.86
C TRP A 108 -4.21 -6.92 -8.28
N ALA A 109 -4.96 -6.25 -7.40
CA ALA A 109 -6.28 -5.73 -7.73
C ALA A 109 -6.22 -4.71 -8.89
N GLY A 110 -5.21 -3.85 -8.89
CA GLY A 110 -4.95 -2.87 -9.95
C GLY A 110 -4.73 -3.51 -11.32
N GLU A 111 -3.81 -4.46 -11.41
CA GLU A 111 -3.51 -5.16 -12.67
C GLU A 111 -4.71 -5.98 -13.16
N LEU A 112 -5.49 -6.59 -12.24
CA LEU A 112 -6.72 -7.31 -12.59
C LEU A 112 -7.75 -6.38 -13.22
N VAL A 113 -7.98 -5.19 -12.64
CA VAL A 113 -8.89 -4.19 -13.22
C VAL A 113 -8.40 -3.73 -14.58
N GLN A 114 -7.11 -3.45 -14.74
CA GLN A 114 -6.54 -3.09 -16.03
C GLN A 114 -6.69 -4.22 -17.07
N ALA A 115 -6.47 -5.47 -16.68
CA ALA A 115 -6.64 -6.62 -17.55
C ALA A 115 -8.10 -6.77 -18.02
N LEU A 116 -9.07 -6.56 -17.12
CA LEU A 116 -10.50 -6.59 -17.46
C LEU A 116 -10.90 -5.44 -18.40
N LEU A 117 -10.35 -4.24 -18.21
CA LEU A 117 -10.58 -3.10 -19.13
C LEU A 117 -10.02 -3.39 -20.53
N ARG A 118 -8.78 -3.88 -20.64
CA ARG A 118 -8.16 -4.28 -21.91
C ARG A 118 -8.97 -5.39 -22.62
N ALA A 119 -9.51 -6.35 -21.87
CA ALA A 119 -10.35 -7.40 -22.42
C ALA A 119 -11.70 -6.88 -22.95
N ARG A 120 -12.29 -5.86 -22.30
CA ARG A 120 -13.52 -5.20 -22.76
C ARG A 120 -13.30 -4.37 -24.02
N ASP A 121 -12.19 -3.63 -24.12
CA ASP A 121 -11.88 -2.83 -25.31
C ASP A 121 -11.63 -3.70 -26.55
N ARG A 122 -10.93 -4.84 -26.40
CA ARG A 122 -10.76 -5.82 -27.49
C ARG A 122 -12.09 -6.39 -28.00
N ARG A 123 -13.09 -6.57 -27.13
CA ARG A 123 -14.43 -7.06 -27.53
C ARG A 123 -15.25 -6.01 -28.28
N ARG A 124 -15.04 -4.72 -28.01
CA ARG A 124 -15.71 -3.62 -28.72
C ARG A 124 -15.09 -3.34 -30.09
N GLY A 125 -13.78 -3.53 -30.26
CA GLY A 125 -13.11 -3.39 -31.56
C GLY A 125 -13.38 -4.51 -32.56
N GLY A 126 -13.94 -5.65 -32.13
CA GLY A 126 -14.23 -6.80 -33.00
C GLY A 126 -15.61 -6.81 -33.69
N HIS A 127 -16.49 -5.84 -33.40
CA HIS A 127 -17.84 -5.74 -34.00
C HIS A 127 -17.95 -4.68 -35.11
N GLY A 128 -16.82 -4.23 -35.67
CA GLY A 128 -16.78 -3.18 -36.69
C GLY A 128 -15.96 -3.53 -37.95
N ALA A 129 -15.71 -4.82 -38.21
CA ALA A 129 -15.05 -5.31 -39.43
C ALA A 129 -15.97 -6.23 -40.21
#